data_AF-A0A9W6ED35-F1
#
_entry.id   AF-A0A9W6ED35-F1
#
_cell.length_a   1.000
_cell.length_b   1.000
_cell.length_c   1.000
_cell.angle_alpha   90.00
_cell.angle_beta   90.00
_cell.angle_gamma   90.00
#
_symmetry.space_group_name_H-M   'P 1'
#
loop_
_entity.id
_entity.type
_entity.pdbx_description
1 polymer ?
#
loop_
_entity_poly.entity_id
_entity_poly.type
_entity_poly.pdbx_seq_one_letter_code
_entity_poly.pdbx_strand_id
1 'polypeptide(L)'
;MSTLTKSRQVPLTQGTSVKSDLEQPYRIEELLNHGDIKPNNILIDYTEPAVEDQETTLIKKVQISDLEDTVIVPPGKWLRGPLCGNAIWRSAESWARSRLNQASDVFSFALVMVYVMANEMVLRVPDEQLNAEDSWRHVLRLHLSYFADIEGVERFLEHIGEQNPFFERILELINTFGPENPRQPVKHWDFLEPELKDLVAKMTYLDPRGRITSKEALEHPWFR
;
A
#
# COMPACT_ATOMS: atom_id res chain seq x y z
N MET A 1 -13.60 37.69 8.23
CA MET A 1 -12.90 37.25 7.00
C MET A 1 -11.69 36.45 7.44
N SER A 2 -11.72 35.14 7.21
CA SER A 2 -10.61 34.23 7.56
C SER A 2 -9.47 34.43 6.58
N THR A 3 -8.42 35.16 6.99
CA THR A 3 -7.09 34.89 6.47
C THR A 3 -6.68 33.53 7.02
N LEU A 4 -6.50 32.51 6.18
CA LEU A 4 -5.57 31.38 6.44
C LEU A 4 -5.69 30.33 5.32
N THR A 5 -5.07 30.62 4.17
CA THR A 5 -4.21 29.69 3.42
C THR A 5 -3.60 30.46 2.25
N LYS A 6 -2.36 30.95 2.42
CA LYS A 6 -1.57 31.33 1.26
C LYS A 6 -1.07 30.04 0.62
N SER A 7 -1.66 29.66 -0.51
CA SER A 7 -1.11 28.58 -1.34
C SER A 7 0.30 28.96 -1.79
N ARG A 8 1.26 28.04 -1.66
CA ARG A 8 2.62 28.26 -2.17
C ARG A 8 2.58 28.20 -3.70
N GLN A 9 3.21 29.15 -4.36
CA GLN A 9 3.35 29.15 -5.82
C GLN A 9 4.34 28.08 -6.33
N VAL A 10 5.23 27.60 -5.45
CA VAL A 10 6.25 26.59 -5.78
C VAL A 10 6.05 25.37 -4.87
N PRO A 11 6.05 24.14 -5.43
CA PRO A 11 5.99 22.91 -4.64
C PRO A 11 7.12 22.82 -3.62
N LEU A 12 6.88 22.10 -2.52
CA LEU A 12 7.94 21.71 -1.59
C LEU A 12 8.88 20.75 -2.31
N THR A 13 10.19 20.99 -2.19
CA THR A 13 11.20 20.04 -2.70
C THR A 13 11.37 18.90 -1.70
N GLN A 14 11.80 17.74 -2.17
CA GLN A 14 12.22 16.64 -1.30
C GLN A 14 13.24 17.12 -0.27
N GLY A 15 13.12 16.64 0.99
CA GLY A 15 13.98 17.06 2.09
C GLY A 15 13.60 18.41 2.70
N THR A 16 12.52 19.07 2.25
CA THR A 16 12.07 20.29 2.91
C THR A 16 11.67 19.99 4.35
N SER A 17 12.28 20.71 5.30
CA SER A 17 11.86 20.67 6.70
C SER A 17 10.58 21.47 6.90
N VAL A 18 9.57 20.84 7.49
CA VAL A 18 8.37 21.49 8.01
C VAL A 18 8.30 21.28 9.53
N LYS A 19 7.60 22.17 10.23
CA LYS A 19 7.41 22.08 11.68
C LYS A 19 5.94 21.87 12.01
N SER A 20 5.67 21.03 13.00
CA SER A 20 4.34 20.93 13.62
C SER A 20 4.07 22.13 14.53
N ASP A 21 2.82 22.23 15.03
CA ASP A 21 2.41 23.26 16.02
C ASP A 21 3.19 23.17 17.34
N LEU A 22 3.89 22.05 17.59
CA LEU A 22 4.78 21.85 18.74
C LEU A 22 6.25 22.16 18.41
N GLU A 23 6.53 22.86 17.30
CA GLU A 23 7.87 23.20 16.80
C GLU A 23 8.76 21.99 16.45
N GLN A 24 8.22 20.77 16.50
CA GLN A 24 8.96 19.57 16.13
C GLN A 24 9.19 19.53 14.60
N PRO A 25 10.43 19.39 14.13
CA PRO A 25 10.76 19.34 12.71
C PRO A 25 10.53 17.94 12.13
N TYR A 26 10.05 17.91 10.89
CA TYR A 26 9.85 16.72 10.07
C TYR A 26 10.29 17.01 8.64
N ARG A 27 10.73 15.99 7.91
CA ARG A 27 10.86 16.11 6.45
C ARG A 27 9.51 15.90 5.80
N ILE A 28 9.23 16.59 4.70
CA ILE A 28 7.93 16.48 4.02
C ILE A 28 7.63 15.03 3.59
N GLU A 29 8.64 14.29 3.12
CA GLU A 29 8.49 12.89 2.74
C GLU A 29 8.19 11.93 3.91
N GLU A 30 8.43 12.33 5.16
CA GLU A 30 8.12 11.55 6.37
C GLU A 30 6.66 11.74 6.84
N LEU A 31 5.94 12.67 6.21
CA LEU A 31 4.62 13.09 6.63
C LEU A 31 3.51 12.69 5.67
N LEU A 32 3.82 12.53 4.39
CA LEU A 32 2.81 12.36 3.35
C LEU A 32 2.33 10.91 3.30
N ASN A 33 1.06 10.71 3.63
CA ASN A 33 0.33 9.48 3.32
C ASN A 33 -0.60 9.79 2.12
N HIS A 34 -0.34 9.17 0.98
CA HIS A 34 -1.07 9.38 -0.26
C HIS A 34 -2.49 8.80 -0.19
N GLY A 35 -2.62 7.57 0.33
CA GLY A 35 -3.91 6.92 0.53
C GLY A 35 -4.53 6.27 -0.71
N ASP A 36 -3.98 6.45 -1.92
CA ASP A 36 -4.51 5.87 -3.17
C ASP A 36 -3.43 5.56 -4.20
N ILE A 37 -2.36 4.89 -3.77
CA ILE A 37 -1.33 4.38 -4.68
C ILE A 37 -1.92 3.25 -5.53
N LYS A 38 -1.93 3.45 -6.84
CA LYS A 38 -2.37 2.49 -7.87
C LYS A 38 -1.67 2.81 -9.19
N PRO A 39 -1.62 1.89 -10.18
CA PRO A 39 -0.87 2.11 -11.42
C PRO A 39 -1.28 3.39 -12.16
N ASN A 40 -2.58 3.69 -12.21
CA ASN A 40 -3.12 4.89 -12.88
C ASN A 40 -2.62 6.22 -12.28
N ASN A 41 -2.15 6.19 -11.02
CA ASN A 41 -1.68 7.38 -10.31
C ASN A 41 -0.15 7.53 -10.38
N ILE A 42 0.54 6.68 -11.15
CA ILE A 42 1.97 6.78 -11.44
C ILE A 42 2.14 7.25 -12.88
N LEU A 43 2.49 8.53 -13.04
CA LEU A 43 2.71 9.16 -14.34
C LEU A 43 4.16 9.00 -14.77
N ILE A 44 4.36 8.63 -16.02
CA ILE A 44 5.68 8.43 -16.62
C ILE A 44 5.79 9.36 -17.84
N ASP A 45 6.77 10.26 -17.81
CA ASP A 45 7.23 10.99 -19.00
C ASP A 45 8.31 10.14 -19.68
N TYR A 46 8.04 9.72 -20.90
CA TYR A 46 8.93 8.86 -21.67
C TYR A 46 9.00 9.31 -23.13
N THR A 47 10.04 8.84 -23.83
CA THR A 47 10.10 8.89 -25.30
C THR A 47 10.00 7.49 -25.85
N GLU A 48 9.05 7.32 -26.76
CA GLU A 48 8.95 6.13 -27.60
C GLU A 48 10.18 6.03 -28.51
N PRO A 49 10.70 4.82 -28.77
CA PRO A 49 11.78 4.64 -29.72
C PRO A 49 11.36 5.10 -31.11
N ALA A 50 12.26 5.78 -31.82
CA ALA A 50 11.98 6.37 -33.13
C ALA A 50 11.88 5.34 -34.28
N VAL A 51 12.29 4.09 -34.01
CA VAL A 51 12.33 2.97 -34.96
C VAL A 51 11.96 1.70 -34.19
N GLU A 52 11.19 0.79 -34.80
CA GLU A 52 10.74 -0.48 -34.20
C GLU A 52 11.88 -1.37 -33.66
N ASP A 53 13.11 -1.20 -34.15
CA ASP A 53 14.30 -1.97 -33.75
C ASP A 53 15.13 -1.34 -32.61
N GLN A 54 14.67 -0.24 -31.98
CA GLN A 54 15.28 0.29 -30.75
C GLN A 54 14.50 -0.20 -29.52
N GLU A 55 15.08 -1.16 -28.79
CA GLU A 55 14.40 -1.90 -27.72
C GLU A 55 14.03 -1.11 -26.45
N THR A 56 14.52 0.12 -26.25
CA THR A 56 14.43 0.75 -24.92
C THR A 56 13.67 2.07 -24.93
N THR A 57 12.45 2.04 -24.38
CA THR A 57 11.71 3.21 -23.91
C THR A 57 12.55 4.00 -22.92
N LEU A 58 12.86 5.27 -23.24
CA LEU A 58 13.62 6.14 -22.34
C LEU A 58 12.65 6.86 -21.38
N ILE A 59 12.70 6.50 -20.10
CA ILE A 59 11.97 7.19 -19.03
C ILE A 59 12.73 8.47 -18.64
N LYS A 60 12.09 9.63 -18.80
CA LYS A 60 12.64 10.94 -18.43
C LYS A 60 12.29 11.31 -16.99
N LYS A 61 11.06 11.02 -16.57
CA LYS A 61 10.55 11.41 -15.27
C LYS A 61 9.41 10.50 -14.82
N VAL A 62 9.34 10.23 -13.52
CA VAL A 62 8.21 9.55 -12.87
C VAL A 62 7.63 10.48 -11.81
N GLN A 63 6.31 10.55 -11.71
CA GLN A 63 5.60 11.35 -10.72
C GLN A 63 4.37 10.61 -10.19
N ILE A 64 4.10 10.76 -8.90
CA ILE A 64 2.84 10.34 -8.31
C ILE A 64 1.83 11.49 -8.43
N SER A 65 0.61 11.19 -8.86
CA SER A 65 -0.49 12.15 -9.05
C SER A 65 -1.70 11.78 -8.21
N ASP A 66 -2.79 12.54 -8.32
CA ASP A 66 -4.08 12.25 -7.65
C ASP A 66 -4.01 12.35 -6.11
N LEU A 67 -3.73 13.57 -5.64
CA LEU A 67 -3.47 13.85 -4.22
C LEU A 67 -4.75 14.11 -3.39
N GLU A 68 -5.93 13.73 -3.89
CA GLU A 68 -7.21 14.03 -3.23
C GLU A 68 -7.35 13.34 -1.87
N ASP A 69 -6.82 12.12 -1.73
CA ASP A 69 -6.78 11.35 -0.48
C ASP A 69 -5.52 11.64 0.37
N THR A 70 -4.63 12.53 -0.11
CA THR A 70 -3.35 12.77 0.55
C THR A 70 -3.51 13.57 1.82
N VAL A 71 -2.94 13.06 2.91
CA VAL A 71 -2.96 13.71 4.22
C VAL A 71 -1.58 13.75 4.86
N ILE A 72 -1.38 14.72 5.75
CA ILE A 72 -0.20 14.80 6.61
C ILE A 72 -0.44 13.94 7.84
N VAL A 73 0.33 12.86 7.97
CA VAL A 73 0.34 11.96 9.12
C VAL A 73 1.73 12.01 9.74
N PRO A 74 1.92 12.69 10.89
CA PRO A 74 3.22 12.74 11.55
C PRO A 74 3.73 11.35 11.96
N PRO A 75 5.06 11.13 12.00
CA PRO A 75 5.66 9.91 12.52
C PRO A 75 5.06 9.47 13.86
N GLY A 76 4.73 8.18 13.95
CA GLY A 76 4.09 7.59 15.12
C GLY A 76 2.61 7.95 15.31
N LYS A 77 2.00 8.73 14.40
CA LYS A 77 0.56 9.01 14.37
C LYS A 77 -0.15 8.15 13.32
N TRP A 78 -1.48 8.17 13.40
CA TRP A 78 -2.36 7.36 12.57
C TRP A 78 -3.59 8.18 12.16
N LEU A 79 -3.95 8.09 10.89
CA LEU A 79 -5.26 8.48 10.38
C LEU A 79 -6.28 7.42 10.77
N ARG A 80 -7.51 7.79 11.17
CA ARG A 80 -8.57 6.85 11.58
C ARG A 80 -9.89 7.20 10.91
N GLY A 81 -10.63 6.17 10.50
CA GLY A 81 -12.00 6.31 10.00
C GLY A 81 -12.20 6.24 8.48
N PRO A 82 -11.34 6.82 7.61
CA PRO A 82 -11.60 6.78 6.18
C PRO A 82 -11.30 5.39 5.60
N LEU A 83 -12.06 5.04 4.55
CA LEU A 83 -11.75 3.93 3.67
C LEU A 83 -11.00 4.51 2.47
N CYS A 84 -9.66 4.44 2.51
CA CYS A 84 -8.81 5.08 1.51
C CYS A 84 -8.47 4.11 0.37
N GLY A 85 -8.27 4.68 -0.81
CA GLY A 85 -7.65 4.04 -1.95
C GLY A 85 -8.56 3.10 -2.74
N ASN A 86 -8.10 2.63 -3.88
CA ASN A 86 -8.86 1.70 -4.72
C ASN A 86 -8.96 0.29 -4.10
N ALA A 87 -10.12 -0.36 -4.26
CA ALA A 87 -10.48 -1.62 -3.61
C ALA A 87 -9.47 -2.78 -3.82
N ILE A 88 -8.83 -2.89 -4.99
CA ILE A 88 -7.88 -3.96 -5.29
C ILE A 88 -6.41 -3.59 -4.99
N TRP A 89 -6.14 -2.32 -4.68
CA TRP A 89 -4.78 -1.84 -4.37
C TRP A 89 -4.62 -1.50 -2.88
N ARG A 90 -5.72 -1.26 -2.16
CA ARG A 90 -5.66 -0.87 -0.74
C ARG A 90 -5.23 -2.01 0.18
N SER A 91 -4.66 -1.63 1.31
CA SER A 91 -4.24 -2.55 2.38
C SER A 91 -5.39 -3.11 3.21
N ALA A 92 -5.09 -4.15 3.99
CA ALA A 92 -6.04 -4.81 4.88
C ALA A 92 -6.58 -3.87 5.97
N GLU A 93 -5.73 -3.03 6.58
CA GLU A 93 -6.17 -2.06 7.59
C GLU A 93 -7.05 -0.95 6.99
N SER A 94 -6.90 -0.62 5.70
CA SER A 94 -7.81 0.30 4.99
C SER A 94 -9.17 -0.34 4.80
N TRP A 95 -9.23 -1.59 4.34
CA TRP A 95 -10.47 -2.37 4.29
C TRP A 95 -11.18 -2.44 5.65
N ALA A 96 -10.41 -2.63 6.72
CA ALA A 96 -10.91 -2.64 8.09
C ALA A 96 -11.25 -1.25 8.66
N ARG A 97 -11.07 -0.17 7.89
CA ARG A 97 -11.25 1.24 8.31
C ARG A 97 -10.49 1.57 9.60
N SER A 98 -9.34 0.94 9.78
CA SER A 98 -8.52 1.04 10.97
C SER A 98 -7.54 2.22 10.87
N ARG A 99 -6.54 2.22 11.76
CA ARG A 99 -5.43 3.16 11.82
C ARG A 99 -4.53 3.01 10.58
N LEU A 100 -4.39 4.10 9.82
CA LEU A 100 -3.63 4.21 8.56
C LEU A 100 -2.43 5.15 8.70
N ASN A 101 -1.35 4.85 7.99
CA ASN A 101 -0.19 5.72 7.77
C ASN A 101 0.54 5.27 6.49
N GLN A 102 1.75 5.78 6.25
CA GLN A 102 2.57 5.46 5.09
C GLN A 102 2.78 3.95 4.84
N ALA A 103 2.66 3.09 5.86
CA ALA A 103 2.73 1.63 5.67
C ALA A 103 1.61 1.10 4.77
N SER A 104 0.49 1.80 4.65
CA SER A 104 -0.59 1.50 3.71
C SER A 104 -0.18 1.83 2.27
N ASP A 105 0.53 2.93 2.04
CA ASP A 105 1.08 3.26 0.71
C ASP A 105 2.18 2.27 0.28
N VAL A 106 3.05 1.87 1.21
CA VAL A 106 4.08 0.84 0.96
C VAL A 106 3.43 -0.47 0.52
N PHE A 107 2.35 -0.89 1.20
CA PHE A 107 1.60 -2.08 0.82
C PHE A 107 1.04 -1.95 -0.61
N SER A 108 0.34 -0.85 -0.89
CA SER A 108 -0.26 -0.60 -2.20
C SER A 108 0.80 -0.56 -3.30
N PHE A 109 1.96 0.06 -3.04
CA PHE A 109 3.06 0.13 -3.99
C PHE A 109 3.65 -1.26 -4.27
N ALA A 110 3.75 -2.14 -3.28
CA ALA A 110 4.20 -3.52 -3.51
C ALA A 110 3.26 -4.29 -4.46
N LEU A 111 1.94 -4.07 -4.37
CA LEU A 111 1.00 -4.64 -5.35
C LEU A 111 1.24 -4.09 -6.75
N VAL A 112 1.52 -2.78 -6.87
CA VAL A 112 1.89 -2.17 -8.16
C VAL A 112 3.17 -2.80 -8.73
N MET A 113 4.18 -3.05 -7.89
CA MET A 113 5.40 -3.75 -8.31
C MET A 113 5.09 -5.13 -8.88
N VAL A 114 4.25 -5.92 -8.20
CA VAL A 114 3.83 -7.24 -8.69
C VAL A 114 3.11 -7.12 -10.04
N TYR A 115 2.20 -6.17 -10.18
CA TYR A 115 1.48 -5.95 -11.44
C TYR A 115 2.43 -5.54 -12.57
N VAL A 116 3.35 -4.61 -12.34
CA VAL A 116 4.27 -4.14 -13.39
C VAL A 116 5.27 -5.23 -13.78
N MET A 117 5.81 -5.98 -12.81
CA MET A 117 6.89 -6.93 -13.06
C MET A 117 6.38 -8.30 -13.54
N ALA A 118 5.17 -8.71 -13.14
CA ALA A 118 4.63 -10.04 -13.46
C ALA A 118 3.29 -10.00 -14.20
N ASN A 119 2.72 -8.82 -14.46
CA ASN A 119 1.37 -8.66 -15.04
C ASN A 119 0.27 -9.34 -14.20
N GLU A 120 0.48 -9.44 -12.89
CA GLU A 120 -0.44 -10.10 -11.96
C GLU A 120 -1.15 -9.09 -11.05
N MET A 121 -2.48 -9.00 -11.16
CA MET A 121 -3.31 -8.25 -10.22
C MET A 121 -3.77 -9.19 -9.10
N VAL A 122 -2.85 -9.53 -8.19
CA VAL A 122 -3.05 -10.61 -7.20
C VAL A 122 -4.31 -10.49 -6.33
N LEU A 123 -4.77 -9.27 -6.04
CA LEU A 123 -6.00 -9.02 -5.26
C LEU A 123 -7.27 -8.83 -6.11
N ARG A 124 -7.19 -9.01 -7.44
CA ARG A 124 -8.36 -8.90 -8.31
C ARG A 124 -9.33 -10.04 -8.02
N VAL A 125 -10.60 -9.67 -7.91
CA VAL A 125 -11.74 -10.57 -7.85
C VAL A 125 -12.70 -10.25 -9.00
N PRO A 126 -13.63 -11.16 -9.37
CA PRO A 126 -14.67 -10.86 -10.35
C PRO A 126 -15.45 -9.60 -9.99
N ASP A 127 -15.90 -8.86 -11.00
CA ASP A 127 -16.56 -7.57 -10.79
C ASP A 127 -17.86 -7.72 -9.99
N GLU A 128 -18.55 -8.86 -10.08
CA GLU A 128 -19.72 -9.17 -9.26
C GLU A 128 -19.36 -9.24 -7.77
N GLN A 129 -18.20 -9.82 -7.43
CA GLN A 129 -17.71 -9.88 -6.05
C GLN A 129 -17.19 -8.52 -5.58
N LEU A 130 -16.55 -7.76 -6.47
CA LEU A 130 -16.00 -6.44 -6.14
C LEU A 130 -17.11 -5.41 -5.88
N ASN A 131 -18.23 -5.51 -6.59
CA ASN A 131 -19.37 -4.61 -6.47
C ASN A 131 -20.43 -5.09 -5.46
N ALA A 132 -20.21 -6.23 -4.79
CA ALA A 132 -21.09 -6.74 -3.75
C ALA A 132 -20.99 -5.89 -2.46
N GLU A 133 -22.08 -5.86 -1.69
CA GLU A 133 -22.13 -5.19 -0.38
C GLU A 133 -21.07 -5.74 0.59
N ASP A 134 -20.77 -7.04 0.47
CA ASP A 134 -19.77 -7.74 1.26
C ASP A 134 -18.44 -7.96 0.51
N SER A 135 -18.13 -7.15 -0.51
CA SER A 135 -16.89 -7.20 -1.29
C SER A 135 -15.61 -7.32 -0.45
N TRP A 136 -15.61 -6.71 0.75
CA TRP A 136 -14.54 -6.81 1.74
C TRP A 136 -14.13 -8.26 2.02
N ARG A 137 -15.07 -9.22 2.05
CA ARG A 137 -14.79 -10.62 2.42
C ARG A 137 -13.93 -11.31 1.36
N HIS A 138 -14.17 -10.99 0.09
CA HIS A 138 -13.48 -11.59 -1.04
C HIS A 138 -12.03 -11.08 -1.09
N VAL A 139 -11.85 -9.76 -0.94
CA VAL A 139 -10.53 -9.14 -1.03
C VAL A 139 -9.71 -9.36 0.26
N LEU A 140 -10.29 -9.25 1.45
CA LEU A 140 -9.58 -9.54 2.70
C LEU A 140 -9.20 -11.01 2.84
N ARG A 141 -9.99 -11.94 2.27
CA ARG A 141 -9.59 -13.33 2.21
C ARG A 141 -8.30 -13.53 1.42
N LEU A 142 -8.10 -12.81 0.31
CA LEU A 142 -6.85 -12.84 -0.44
C LEU A 142 -5.69 -12.27 0.37
N HIS A 143 -5.88 -11.16 1.09
CA HIS A 143 -4.88 -10.62 2.01
C HIS A 143 -4.42 -11.67 3.03
N LEU A 144 -5.36 -12.36 3.67
CA LEU A 144 -5.07 -13.39 4.66
C LEU A 144 -4.42 -14.64 4.06
N SER A 145 -4.75 -14.97 2.81
CA SER A 145 -4.13 -16.08 2.08
C SER A 145 -2.67 -15.80 1.74
N TYR A 146 -2.37 -14.58 1.29
CA TYR A 146 -1.10 -14.24 0.68
C TYR A 146 -0.10 -13.62 1.64
N PHE A 147 -0.55 -12.76 2.55
CA PHE A 147 0.33 -11.85 3.29
C PHE A 147 0.32 -12.06 4.80
N ALA A 148 -0.46 -13.01 5.29
CA ALA A 148 -0.56 -13.32 6.70
C ALA A 148 0.27 -14.54 7.08
N ASP A 149 0.83 -14.53 8.28
CA ASP A 149 1.20 -15.70 9.08
C ASP A 149 0.48 -15.61 10.44
N ILE A 150 0.75 -16.58 11.33
CA ILE A 150 0.04 -16.65 12.63
C ILE A 150 0.32 -15.38 13.44
N GLU A 151 1.59 -14.99 13.55
CA GLU A 151 2.02 -13.80 14.28
C GLU A 151 1.47 -12.50 13.66
N GLY A 152 1.45 -12.41 12.33
CA GLY A 152 0.90 -11.28 11.58
C GLY A 152 -0.59 -11.12 11.77
N VAL A 153 -1.35 -12.20 11.86
CA VAL A 153 -2.78 -12.16 12.22
C VAL A 153 -2.97 -11.59 13.62
N GLU A 154 -2.29 -12.16 14.62
CA GLU A 154 -2.44 -11.76 16.02
C GLU A 154 -2.14 -10.26 16.18
N ARG A 155 -1.02 -9.83 15.60
CA ARG A 155 -0.64 -8.41 15.59
C ARG A 155 -1.60 -7.53 14.79
N PHE A 156 -2.14 -8.00 13.67
CA PHE A 156 -3.13 -7.24 12.92
C PHE A 156 -4.43 -7.05 13.71
N LEU A 157 -4.87 -8.09 14.44
CA LEU A 157 -6.03 -8.03 15.33
C LEU A 157 -5.82 -7.01 16.47
N GLU A 158 -4.64 -6.97 17.09
CA GLU A 158 -4.27 -5.91 18.05
C GLU A 158 -4.32 -4.52 17.40
N HIS A 159 -3.87 -4.41 16.15
CA HIS A 159 -3.84 -3.13 15.43
C HIS A 159 -5.24 -2.63 15.09
N ILE A 160 -6.19 -3.50 14.77
CA ILE A 160 -7.58 -3.06 14.52
C ILE A 160 -8.39 -2.90 15.82
N GLY A 161 -8.11 -3.73 16.84
CA GLY A 161 -8.75 -3.74 18.15
C GLY A 161 -10.12 -4.43 18.16
N GLU A 162 -10.48 -5.04 19.29
CA GLU A 162 -11.69 -5.86 19.47
C GLU A 162 -13.01 -5.14 19.18
N GLN A 163 -13.04 -3.81 19.38
CA GLN A 163 -14.24 -3.00 19.11
C GLN A 163 -14.46 -2.74 17.61
N ASN A 164 -13.46 -3.04 16.77
CA ASN A 164 -13.60 -2.88 15.32
C ASN A 164 -14.48 -4.01 14.76
N PRO A 165 -15.54 -3.71 13.98
CA PRO A 165 -16.39 -4.73 13.37
C PRO A 165 -15.65 -5.76 12.51
N PHE A 166 -14.45 -5.43 12.02
CA PHE A 166 -13.61 -6.35 11.26
C PHE A 166 -12.82 -7.34 12.11
N PHE A 167 -12.76 -7.18 13.43
CA PHE A 167 -12.07 -8.11 14.32
C PHE A 167 -12.63 -9.54 14.17
N GLU A 168 -13.92 -9.71 14.41
CA GLU A 168 -14.60 -11.01 14.26
C GLU A 168 -14.61 -11.48 12.80
N ARG A 169 -14.79 -10.56 11.85
CA ARG A 169 -14.78 -10.90 10.41
C ARG A 169 -13.45 -11.50 9.96
N ILE A 170 -12.33 -11.00 10.48
CA ILE A 170 -11.00 -11.54 10.17
C ILE A 170 -10.84 -12.95 10.78
N LEU A 171 -11.29 -13.16 12.02
CA LEU A 171 -11.31 -14.49 12.64
C LEU A 171 -12.15 -15.49 11.84
N GLU A 172 -13.35 -15.08 11.41
CA GLU A 172 -14.22 -15.89 10.54
C GLU A 172 -13.51 -16.26 9.25
N LEU A 173 -12.89 -15.30 8.56
CA LEU A 173 -12.16 -15.56 7.32
C LEU A 173 -10.96 -16.49 7.52
N ILE A 174 -10.22 -16.36 8.62
CA ILE A 174 -9.09 -17.25 8.93
C ILE A 174 -9.55 -18.70 9.11
N ASN A 175 -10.70 -18.91 9.75
CA ASN A 175 -11.26 -20.23 9.97
C ASN A 175 -11.76 -20.91 8.67
N THR A 176 -11.80 -20.19 7.55
CA THR A 176 -12.15 -20.78 6.23
C THR A 176 -10.98 -21.48 5.54
N PHE A 177 -9.74 -21.32 6.03
CA PHE A 177 -8.58 -22.02 5.48
C PHE A 177 -8.42 -23.40 6.13
N GLY A 178 -8.02 -24.39 5.34
CA GLY A 178 -7.80 -25.76 5.81
C GLY A 178 -7.07 -26.61 4.77
N PRO A 179 -6.93 -27.93 4.97
CA PRO A 179 -6.23 -28.81 4.03
C PRO A 179 -6.78 -28.76 2.60
N GLU A 180 -8.10 -28.64 2.44
CA GLU A 180 -8.78 -28.55 1.14
C GLU A 180 -8.69 -27.17 0.48
N ASN A 181 -8.31 -26.15 1.25
CA ASN A 181 -8.26 -24.75 0.81
C ASN A 181 -7.13 -24.03 1.55
N PRO A 182 -5.87 -24.42 1.28
CA PRO A 182 -4.73 -23.87 1.99
C PRO A 182 -4.50 -22.42 1.61
N ARG A 183 -3.84 -21.68 2.51
CA ARG A 183 -3.31 -20.35 2.21
C ARG A 183 -2.23 -20.45 1.13
N GLN A 184 -2.02 -19.37 0.40
CA GLN A 184 -0.99 -19.27 -0.65
C GLN A 184 0.00 -18.13 -0.35
N PRO A 185 0.85 -18.26 0.68
CA PRO A 185 1.74 -17.18 1.10
C PRO A 185 2.64 -16.68 -0.03
N VAL A 186 2.86 -15.37 -0.08
CA VAL A 186 3.73 -14.67 -1.05
C VAL A 186 5.12 -15.31 -1.19
N LYS A 187 5.68 -15.84 -0.10
CA LYS A 187 6.97 -16.56 -0.10
C LYS A 187 7.02 -17.78 -1.04
N HIS A 188 5.87 -18.33 -1.42
CA HIS A 188 5.75 -19.47 -2.32
C HIS A 188 5.32 -19.08 -3.76
N TRP A 189 5.25 -17.79 -4.09
CA TRP A 189 4.97 -17.39 -5.46
C TRP A 189 6.18 -17.70 -6.36
N ASP A 190 5.93 -18.46 -7.43
CA ASP A 190 6.98 -18.88 -8.36
C ASP A 190 7.11 -17.95 -9.58
N PHE A 191 6.15 -17.04 -9.77
CA PHE A 191 6.16 -16.04 -10.84
C PHE A 191 6.96 -14.78 -10.50
N LEU A 192 7.47 -14.66 -9.27
CA LEU A 192 8.38 -13.59 -8.87
C LEU A 192 9.77 -14.15 -8.62
N GLU A 193 10.78 -13.43 -9.10
CA GLU A 193 12.17 -13.72 -8.76
C GLU A 193 12.42 -13.61 -7.25
N PRO A 194 13.40 -14.35 -6.70
CA PRO A 194 13.55 -14.50 -5.25
C PRO A 194 13.67 -13.20 -4.47
N GLU A 195 14.43 -12.22 -4.98
CA GLU A 195 14.67 -10.95 -4.30
C GLU A 195 13.45 -10.02 -4.36
N LEU A 196 12.74 -9.97 -5.49
CA LEU A 196 11.48 -9.24 -5.61
C LEU A 196 10.42 -9.82 -4.68
N LYS A 197 10.34 -11.16 -4.61
CA LYS A 197 9.42 -11.86 -3.71
C LYS A 197 9.67 -11.54 -2.24
N ASP A 198 10.93 -11.53 -1.82
CA ASP A 198 11.33 -11.17 -0.45
C ASP A 198 10.98 -9.71 -0.14
N LEU A 199 11.23 -8.79 -1.08
CA LEU A 199 10.85 -7.39 -0.95
C LEU A 199 9.33 -7.21 -0.81
N VAL A 200 8.57 -7.82 -1.72
CA VAL A 200 7.09 -7.76 -1.69
C VAL A 200 6.57 -8.34 -0.38
N ALA A 201 7.12 -9.46 0.11
CA ALA A 201 6.71 -10.04 1.39
C ALA A 201 6.89 -9.06 2.57
N LYS A 202 8.01 -8.35 2.63
CA LYS A 202 8.29 -7.35 3.68
C LYS A 202 7.40 -6.12 3.58
N MET A 203 7.07 -5.69 2.35
CA MET A 203 6.21 -4.53 2.11
C MET A 203 4.72 -4.84 2.28
N THR A 204 4.31 -6.10 2.09
CA THR A 204 2.90 -6.52 2.16
C THR A 204 2.51 -7.17 3.48
N TYR A 205 3.44 -7.34 4.44
CA TYR A 205 3.19 -7.96 5.74
C TYR A 205 1.88 -7.47 6.38
N LEU A 206 1.04 -8.40 6.85
CA LEU A 206 -0.34 -8.09 7.23
C LEU A 206 -0.45 -6.95 8.25
N ASP A 207 0.31 -7.00 9.35
CA ASP A 207 0.33 -5.91 10.33
C ASP A 207 1.11 -4.71 9.78
N PRO A 208 0.46 -3.54 9.58
CA PRO A 208 1.15 -2.34 9.07
C PRO A 208 2.32 -1.89 9.97
N ARG A 209 2.34 -2.24 11.26
CA ARG A 209 3.43 -1.87 12.18
C ARG A 209 4.70 -2.68 11.94
N GLY A 210 4.61 -3.82 11.27
CA GLY A 210 5.74 -4.69 10.94
C GLY A 210 6.23 -4.58 9.50
N ARG A 211 5.58 -3.76 8.66
CA ARG A 211 6.04 -3.53 7.29
C ARG A 211 7.31 -2.69 7.28
N ILE A 212 8.19 -2.98 6.34
CA ILE A 212 9.33 -2.10 6.06
C ILE A 212 8.83 -0.74 5.56
N THR A 213 9.61 0.30 5.81
CA THR A 213 9.39 1.64 5.28
C THR A 213 9.85 1.76 3.82
N SER A 214 9.41 2.78 3.11
CA SER A 214 9.90 3.07 1.75
C SER A 214 11.41 3.27 1.70
N LYS A 215 12.02 3.80 2.78
CA LYS A 215 13.47 3.97 2.87
C LYS A 215 14.18 2.62 2.98
N GLU A 216 13.70 1.74 3.85
CA GLU A 216 14.26 0.39 4.00
C GLU A 216 14.05 -0.45 2.73
N ALA A 217 12.92 -0.27 2.04
CA ALA A 217 12.66 -0.91 0.76
C ALA A 217 13.70 -0.53 -0.30
N LEU A 218 14.10 0.75 -0.39
CA LEU A 218 15.13 1.21 -1.33
C LEU A 218 16.53 0.66 -1.00
N GLU A 219 16.78 0.21 0.23
CA GLU A 219 18.05 -0.40 0.63
C GLU A 219 18.12 -1.90 0.30
N HIS A 220 17.00 -2.49 -0.14
CA HIS A 220 16.86 -3.92 -0.44
C HIS A 220 17.76 -4.38 -1.61
N PRO A 221 18.31 -5.61 -1.58
CA PRO A 221 19.15 -6.15 -2.66
C PRO A 221 18.54 -6.08 -4.06
N TRP A 222 17.21 -6.21 -4.18
CA TRP A 222 16.50 -6.13 -5.45
C TRP A 222 16.75 -4.82 -6.24
N PHE A 223 17.07 -3.72 -5.56
CA PHE A 223 17.37 -2.43 -6.19
C PHE A 223 18.86 -2.23 -6.51
N ARG A 224 19.72 -3.25 -6.31
CA ARG A 224 21.18 -3.15 -6.45
C ARG A 224 21.73 -3.82 -7.71
#